data_AF-A0A3D4PQ77-F1
#
_entry.id   AF-A0A3D4PQ77-F1
#
_cell.length_a   1.000
_cell.length_b   1.000
_cell.length_c   1.000
_cell.angle_alpha   90.00
_cell.angle_beta   90.00
_cell.angle_gamma   90.00
#
_symmetry.space_group_name_H-M   'P 1'
#
loop_
_entity.id
_entity.type
_entity.pdbx_description
1 polymer ?
#
loop_
_entity_poly.entity_id
_entity_poly.type
_entity_poly.pdbx_seq_one_letter_code
_entity_poly.pdbx_strand_id
1 'polypeptide(L)'
;MPDWYRYLVLTFGLLFFVGHFAWMLISLRYAKSRDELLEYFGKCVPGIGGLLIGVSPFVQSTLLGFTMSLAGLSVIVVGRTFYELIVFRK
;
A
#
# COMPACT_ATOMS: atom_id res chain seq x y z
N MET A 1 -8.33 -13.89 -22.24
CA MET A 1 -8.18 -12.42 -22.41
C MET A 1 -6.87 -12.16 -23.13
N PRO A 2 -6.81 -11.24 -24.10
CA PRO A 2 -5.56 -10.84 -24.72
C PRO A 2 -4.58 -10.26 -23.69
N ASP A 3 -3.28 -10.55 -23.81
CA ASP A 3 -2.28 -10.12 -22.83
C ASP A 3 -2.23 -8.59 -22.67
N TRP A 4 -2.42 -7.84 -23.75
CA TRP A 4 -2.46 -6.37 -23.72
C TRP A 4 -3.57 -5.83 -22.81
N TYR A 5 -4.73 -6.50 -22.74
CA TYR A 5 -5.84 -6.09 -21.89
C TYR A 5 -5.50 -6.29 -20.41
N ARG A 6 -4.83 -7.40 -20.07
CA ARG A 6 -4.34 -7.66 -18.71
C ARG A 6 -3.35 -6.57 -18.26
N TYR A 7 -2.37 -6.23 -19.10
CA TYR A 7 -1.39 -5.20 -18.78
C TYR A 7 -2.00 -3.80 -18.68
N LEU A 8 -3.01 -3.49 -19.50
CA LEU A 8 -3.72 -2.22 -19.43
C LEU A 8 -4.48 -2.08 -18.10
N VAL A 9 -5.20 -3.11 -17.67
CA VAL A 9 -5.92 -3.13 -16.38
C VAL A 9 -4.95 -3.03 -15.20
N LEU A 10 -3.86 -3.79 -15.21
CA LEU A 10 -2.83 -3.74 -14.15
C LEU A 10 -2.16 -2.37 -14.07
N THR A 11 -1.80 -1.79 -15.22
CA THR A 11 -1.12 -0.48 -15.27
C THR A 11 -2.05 0.65 -14.84
N PHE A 12 -3.31 0.64 -15.28
CA PHE A 12 -4.30 1.63 -14.85
C PHE A 12 -4.57 1.53 -13.34
N GLY A 13 -4.76 0.30 -12.83
CA GLY A 13 -4.94 0.05 -11.40
C GLY A 13 -3.73 0.54 -10.57
N LEU A 14 -2.51 0.24 -11.02
CA LEU A 14 -1.29 0.69 -10.37
C LEU A 14 -1.15 2.22 -10.37
N LEU A 15 -1.43 2.88 -11.50
CA LEU A 15 -1.38 4.34 -11.62
C LEU A 15 -2.39 5.02 -10.68
N PHE A 16 -3.64 4.53 -10.68
CA PHE A 16 -4.66 5.03 -9.77
C PHE A 16 -4.25 4.86 -8.31
N PHE A 17 -3.72 3.68 -7.97
CA PHE A 17 -3.24 3.38 -6.63
C PHE A 17 -2.08 4.29 -6.21
N VAL A 18 -1.07 4.47 -7.07
CA VAL A 18 0.07 5.35 -6.81
C VAL A 18 -0.37 6.80 -6.63
N GLY A 19 -1.29 7.29 -7.47
CA GLY A 19 -1.87 8.63 -7.33
C GLY A 19 -2.59 8.80 -6.00
N HIS A 20 -3.43 7.82 -5.62
CA HIS A 20 -4.14 7.83 -4.35
C HIS A 20 -3.20 7.75 -3.14
N PHE A 21 -2.15 6.92 -3.23
CA PHE A 21 -1.14 6.80 -2.19
C PHE A 21 -0.30 8.07 -2.03
N ALA A 22 0.12 8.69 -3.14
CA ALA A 22 0.82 9.97 -3.13
C ALA A 22 -0.04 11.07 -2.49
N TRP A 23 -1.34 11.11 -2.79
CA TRP A 23 -2.28 12.02 -2.14
C TRP A 23 -2.32 11.82 -0.62
N MET A 24 -2.39 10.58 -0.14
CA MET A 24 -2.34 10.28 1.30
C MET A 24 -1.01 10.72 1.94
N LEU A 25 0.13 10.51 1.27
CA LEU A 25 1.43 10.99 1.76
C LEU A 25 1.50 12.52 1.84
N ILE A 26 0.91 13.22 0.86
CA ILE A 26 0.81 14.69 0.89
C ILE A 26 -0.10 15.14 2.04
N SER A 27 -1.17 14.40 2.31
CA SER A 27 -2.13 14.68 3.39
C SER A 27 -1.48 14.69 4.79
N LEU A 28 -0.42 13.89 4.99
CA LEU A 28 0.38 13.90 6.24
C LEU A 28 0.93 15.30 6.57
N ARG A 29 1.27 16.12 5.56
CA ARG A 29 1.80 17.47 5.78
C ARG A 29 0.76 18.44 6.35
N TYR A 30 -0.52 18.10 6.24
CA TYR A 30 -1.63 18.92 6.72
C TYR A 30 -2.18 18.47 8.08
N ALA A 31 -1.62 17.41 8.67
CA ALA A 31 -2.00 16.93 9.99
C ALA A 31 -1.66 17.98 11.05
N LYS A 32 -2.66 18.40 11.84
CA LYS A 32 -2.51 19.43 12.88
C LYS A 32 -2.38 18.83 14.28
N SER A 33 -2.79 17.58 14.47
CA SER A 33 -2.72 16.87 15.75
C SER A 33 -1.94 15.57 15.62
N ARG A 34 -1.42 15.07 16.76
CA ARG A 34 -0.78 13.75 16.85
C ARG A 34 -1.73 12.64 16.41
N ASP A 35 -3.00 12.74 16.75
CA ASP A 35 -4.01 11.72 16.46
C ASP A 35 -4.33 11.68 14.96
N GLU A 36 -4.44 12.85 14.30
CA GLU A 36 -4.56 12.92 12.84
C GLU A 36 -3.32 12.34 12.15
N LEU A 37 -2.13 12.63 12.67
CA LEU A 37 -0.88 12.14 12.10
C LEU A 37 -0.80 10.61 12.20
N LEU A 38 -1.23 10.03 13.32
CA LEU A 38 -1.35 8.58 13.51
C LEU A 38 -2.40 7.97 12.58
N GLU A 39 -3.56 8.62 12.41
CA GLU A 39 -4.61 8.16 11.50
C GLU A 39 -4.14 8.15 10.05
N TYR A 40 -3.48 9.22 9.59
CA TYR A 40 -2.90 9.28 8.26
C TYR A 40 -1.76 8.27 8.08
N PHE A 41 -0.93 8.05 9.10
CA PHE A 41 0.07 6.98 9.07
C PHE A 41 -0.58 5.61 8.93
N GLY A 42 -1.61 5.33 9.71
CA GLY A 42 -2.40 4.09 9.64
C GLY A 42 -3.04 3.85 8.26
N LYS A 43 -3.38 4.93 7.53
CA LYS A 43 -3.85 4.88 6.14
C LYS A 43 -2.72 4.65 5.13
N CYS A 44 -1.51 5.13 5.42
CA CYS A 44 -0.34 4.96 4.54
C CYS A 44 0.24 3.54 4.57
N VAL A 45 0.24 2.86 5.73
CA VAL A 45 0.81 1.50 5.85
C VAL A 45 0.19 0.48 4.88
N PRO A 46 -1.15 0.33 4.77
CA PRO A 46 -1.73 -0.56 3.77
C PRO A 46 -1.46 -0.08 2.33
N GLY A 47 -1.23 1.23 2.14
CA GLY A 47 -0.75 1.80 0.87
C GLY A 47 0.61 1.25 0.45
N ILE A 48 1.57 1.18 1.37
CA ILE A 48 2.91 0.62 1.09
C ILE A 48 2.82 -0.87 0.75
N GLY A 49 2.06 -1.65 1.53
CA GLY A 49 1.90 -3.08 1.27
C GLY A 49 1.14 -3.38 -0.02
N GLY A 50 0.12 -2.58 -0.35
CA GLY A 50 -0.60 -2.67 -1.63
C GLY A 50 0.29 -2.36 -2.83
N LEU A 51 1.25 -1.44 -2.70
CA LEU A 51 2.24 -1.13 -3.74
C LEU A 51 3.14 -2.35 -4.04
N LEU A 52 3.63 -3.02 -3.00
CA LEU A 52 4.47 -4.23 -3.18
C LEU A 52 3.70 -5.36 -3.89
N ILE A 53 2.43 -5.55 -3.55
CA ILE A 53 1.56 -6.54 -4.20
C ILE A 53 1.25 -6.12 -5.64
N GLY A 54 0.92 -4.84 -5.87
CA GLY A 54 0.55 -4.32 -7.18
C GLY A 54 1.70 -4.30 -8.19
N VAL A 55 2.94 -4.15 -7.73
CA VAL A 55 4.15 -4.19 -8.59
C VAL A 55 4.62 -5.62 -8.86
N SER A 56 4.25 -6.59 -8.01
CA SER A 56 4.67 -8.00 -8.17
C SER A 56 4.44 -8.62 -9.55
N PRO A 57 3.35 -8.33 -10.30
CA PRO A 57 3.11 -8.93 -11.61
C PRO A 57 4.03 -8.39 -12.72
N PHE A 58 4.74 -7.28 -12.47
CA PHE A 58 5.68 -6.67 -13.39
C PHE A 58 7.11 -7.19 -13.20
N VAL A 59 7.34 -8.00 -12.16
CA VAL A 59 8.64 -8.59 -11.86
C VAL A 59 8.83 -9.84 -12.72
N GLN A 60 9.92 -9.88 -13.49
CA GLN A 60 10.21 -11.00 -14.40
C GLN A 60 10.48 -12.33 -13.67
N SER A 61 10.98 -12.27 -12.44
CA SER A 61 11.24 -13.45 -11.60
C SER A 61 10.01 -13.82 -10.76
N THR A 62 9.45 -15.01 -11.00
CA THR A 62 8.31 -15.55 -10.25
C THR A 62 8.58 -15.60 -8.74
N LEU A 63 9.78 -16.02 -8.34
CA LEU A 63 10.16 -16.09 -6.93
C LEU A 63 10.18 -14.70 -6.29
N LEU A 64 10.74 -13.71 -6.98
CA LEU A 64 10.81 -12.34 -6.49
C LEU A 64 9.42 -11.67 -6.44
N GLY A 65 8.57 -11.90 -7.44
CA GLY A 65 7.17 -11.42 -7.42
C GLY A 65 6.37 -12.01 -6.25
N PHE A 66 6.55 -13.30 -5.97
CA PHE A 66 5.92 -13.97 -4.83
C PHE A 66 6.41 -13.41 -3.49
N THR A 67 7.72 -13.26 -3.29
CA THR A 67 8.27 -12.71 -2.05
C THR A 67 7.85 -11.26 -1.83
N MET A 68 7.76 -10.44 -2.89
CA MET A 68 7.22 -9.08 -2.80
C MET A 68 5.74 -9.07 -2.37
N SER A 69 4.93 -9.97 -2.90
CA SER A 69 3.52 -10.09 -2.51
C SER A 69 3.38 -10.49 -1.04
N LEU A 70 4.18 -11.46 -0.58
CA LEU A 70 4.19 -11.91 0.80
C LEU A 70 4.68 -10.82 1.76
N ALA A 71 5.71 -10.08 1.36
CA ALA A 71 6.20 -8.92 2.11
C ALA A 71 5.13 -7.82 2.21
N GLY A 72 4.42 -7.52 1.11
CA GLY A 72 3.32 -6.56 1.09
C GLY A 72 2.17 -6.94 2.03
N LEU A 73 1.77 -8.22 2.01
CA LEU A 73 0.80 -8.78 2.97
C LEU A 73 1.27 -8.63 4.41
N SER A 74 2.54 -8.91 4.68
CA SER A 74 3.13 -8.80 6.02
C SER A 74 3.11 -7.35 6.51
N VAL A 75 3.44 -6.39 5.64
CA VAL A 75 3.35 -4.95 5.93
C VAL A 75 1.92 -4.53 6.24
N ILE A 76 0.93 -5.01 5.48
CA ILE A 76 -0.49 -4.71 5.74
C ILE A 76 -0.91 -5.25 7.11
N VAL A 77 -0.66 -6.53 7.39
CA VAL A 77 -1.10 -7.19 8.63
C VAL A 77 -0.41 -6.57 9.84
N VAL A 78 0.93 -6.59 9.85
CA VAL A 78 1.72 -6.11 10.99
C VAL A 78 1.47 -4.63 11.21
N GLY A 79 1.49 -3.84 10.14
CA GLY A 79 1.26 -2.42 10.22
C GLY A 79 -0.13 -2.02 10.70
N ARG A 80 -1.17 -2.74 10.27
CA ARG A 80 -2.53 -2.57 10.79
C ARG A 80 -2.61 -2.91 12.27
N THR A 81 -2.02 -4.03 12.68
CA THR A 81 -1.99 -4.45 14.09
C THR A 81 -1.25 -3.44 14.97
N PHE A 82 -0.09 -2.94 14.54
CA PHE A 82 0.63 -1.89 15.29
C PHE A 82 -0.15 -0.59 15.37
N TYR A 83 -0.81 -0.15 14.29
CA TYR A 83 -1.68 1.02 14.32
C TYR A 83 -2.81 0.84 15.35
N GLU A 84 -3.50 -0.30 15.33
CA GLU A 84 -4.59 -0.57 16.27
C GLU A 84 -4.10 -0.63 17.72
N LEU A 85 -2.93 -1.22 17.98
CA LEU A 85 -2.29 -1.25 19.30
C LEU A 85 -1.82 0.13 19.78
N ILE A 86 -1.48 1.06 18.89
CA ILE A 86 -1.06 2.41 19.27
C ILE A 86 -2.28 3.32 19.52
N VAL A 87 -3.33 3.17 18.71
CA VAL A 87 -4.50 4.06 18.73
C VAL A 87 -5.57 3.60 19.73
N PHE A 88 -5.84 2.30 19.85
CA PHE A 88 -6.95 1.78 20.67
C PHE A 88 -6.52 1.21 22.02
N ARG A 89 -5.23 1.16 22.32
CA ARG A 89 -4.73 0.74 23.63
C ARG A 89 -4.97 1.88 24.63
N LYS A 90 -6.17 1.87 25.21
CA LYS A 90 -6.54 2.61 26.42
C LYS A 90 -5.94 1.96 27.65
#